data_AF-A0A1W9VL94-F1
#
_entry.id   AF-A0A1W9VL94-F1
#
_cell.length_a   1.000
_cell.length_b   1.000
_cell.length_c   1.000
_cell.angle_alpha   90.00
_cell.angle_beta   90.00
_cell.angle_gamma   90.00
#
_symmetry.space_group_name_H-M   'P 1'
#
loop_
_entity.id
_entity.type
_entity.pdbx_description
1 polymer ?
#
loop_
_entity_poly.entity_id
_entity_poly.type
_entity_poly.pdbx_seq_one_letter_code
_entity_poly.pdbx_strand_id
1 'polypeptide(L)'
;MSLETIRKKIDKVDQEIIKLLAKRMELALESAQYKDKVEDSSREEVILKKLECLAEEMGLSISYLSKVYNIVFEEGKFQQRQKVK
;
A
#
# COMPACT_ATOMS: atom_id res chain seq x y z
N MET A 1 10.68 28.70 10.35
CA MET A 1 10.92 27.39 9.69
C MET A 1 11.40 27.66 8.28
N SER A 2 12.51 27.08 7.81
CA SER A 2 13.02 27.29 6.44
C SER A 2 12.50 26.22 5.47
N LEU A 3 12.54 26.52 4.17
CA LEU A 3 12.22 25.56 3.11
C LEU A 3 13.08 24.28 3.22
N GLU A 4 14.35 24.42 3.57
CA GLU A 4 15.27 23.30 3.76
C GLU A 4 14.84 22.39 4.91
N THR A 5 14.37 22.97 6.02
CA THR A 5 13.82 22.18 7.14
C THR A 5 12.57 21.40 6.74
N ILE A 6 11.70 22.00 5.92
CA ILE A 6 10.49 21.32 5.41
C ILE A 6 10.88 20.15 4.51
N ARG A 7 11.82 20.36 3.57
CA ARG A 7 12.31 19.30 2.68
C ARG A 7 12.89 18.13 3.46
N LYS A 8 13.74 18.39 4.46
CA LYS A 8 14.27 17.34 5.36
C LYS A 8 13.19 16.56 6.12
N LYS A 9 12.03 17.17 6.40
CA LYS A 9 10.90 16.46 7.02
C LYS A 9 10.18 15.59 5.98
N ILE A 10 9.98 16.09 4.77
CA ILE A 10 9.42 15.32 3.65
C ILE A 10 10.31 14.11 3.36
N ASP A 11 11.62 14.29 3.23
CA ASP A 11 12.56 13.20 2.96
C ASP A 11 12.47 12.08 4.01
N LYS A 12 12.24 12.43 5.28
CA LYS A 12 12.03 11.43 6.36
C LYS A 12 10.72 10.67 6.19
N VAL A 13 9.64 11.37 5.87
CA VAL A 13 8.34 10.74 5.60
C VAL A 13 8.45 9.81 4.39
N ASP A 14 9.13 10.23 3.32
CA ASP A 14 9.33 9.40 2.13
C ASP A 14 10.12 8.13 2.45
N GLN A 15 11.15 8.22 3.29
CA GLN A 15 11.87 7.03 3.77
C GLN A 15 10.99 6.08 4.57
N GLU A 16 10.09 6.62 5.41
CA GLU A 16 9.14 5.81 6.17
C GLU A 16 8.10 5.14 5.25
N ILE A 17 7.59 5.85 4.25
CA ILE A 17 6.70 5.31 3.22
C ILE A 17 7.36 4.12 2.53
N ILE A 18 8.61 4.26 2.08
CA ILE A 18 9.34 3.17 1.40
C ILE A 18 9.49 1.95 2.32
N LYS A 19 9.87 2.14 3.59
CA LYS A 19 9.99 1.05 4.56
C LYS A 19 8.65 0.34 4.81
N LEU A 20 7.57 1.09 4.92
CA LEU A 20 6.22 0.54 5.13
C LEU A 20 5.74 -0.23 3.91
N LEU A 21 6.00 0.27 2.69
CA LEU A 21 5.68 -0.43 1.46
C LEU A 21 6.46 -1.75 1.33
N ALA A 22 7.76 -1.74 1.63
CA ALA A 22 8.58 -2.97 1.63
C ALA A 22 8.01 -4.01 2.60
N LYS A 23 7.75 -3.62 3.85
CA LYS A 23 7.12 -4.50 4.85
C LYS A 23 5.76 -5.03 4.40
N ARG A 24 4.96 -4.20 3.74
CA ARG A 24 3.66 -4.62 3.19
C ARG A 24 3.84 -5.67 2.10
N MET A 25 4.88 -5.58 1.27
CA MET A 25 5.17 -6.59 0.24
C MET A 25 5.64 -7.91 0.84
N GLU A 26 6.48 -7.86 1.88
CA GLU A 26 6.88 -9.06 2.64
C GLU A 26 5.65 -9.80 3.17
N LEU A 27 4.71 -9.08 3.82
CA LEU A 27 3.46 -9.65 4.33
C LEU A 27 2.55 -10.17 3.20
N ALA A 28 2.51 -9.50 2.05
CA ALA A 28 1.76 -9.98 0.90
C ALA A 28 2.31 -11.31 0.38
N LEU A 29 3.64 -11.45 0.32
CA LEU A 29 4.31 -12.71 -0.03
C LEU A 29 4.07 -13.79 1.01
N GLU A 30 4.15 -13.45 2.29
CA GLU A 30 3.91 -14.38 3.39
C GLU A 30 2.44 -14.85 3.40
N SER A 31 1.50 -14.00 2.98
CA SER A 31 0.09 -14.39 2.82
C SER A 31 -0.14 -15.40 1.69
N ALA A 32 0.75 -15.45 0.69
CA ALA A 32 0.60 -16.32 -0.48
C ALA A 32 0.55 -17.80 -0.10
N GLN A 33 1.29 -18.20 0.94
CA GLN A 33 1.33 -19.60 1.40
C GLN A 33 0.00 -20.10 1.95
N TYR A 34 -0.93 -19.18 2.27
CA TYR A 34 -2.24 -19.49 2.84
C TYR A 34 -3.40 -19.28 1.86
N LYS A 35 -3.11 -18.92 0.60
CA LYS A 35 -4.13 -18.63 -0.40
C LYS A 35 -4.17 -19.70 -1.47
N ASP A 36 -5.37 -20.15 -1.81
CA ASP A 36 -5.59 -21.04 -2.97
C ASP A 36 -5.39 -20.30 -4.30
N LYS A 37 -5.60 -18.97 -4.31
CA LYS A 37 -5.46 -18.09 -5.49
C LYS A 37 -4.87 -16.73 -5.09
N VAL A 38 -4.01 -16.19 -5.95
CA VAL A 38 -3.38 -14.87 -5.72
C VAL A 38 -4.40 -13.73 -5.81
N GLU A 39 -5.41 -13.88 -6.67
CA GLU A 39 -6.49 -12.91 -6.84
C GLU A 39 -7.53 -13.06 -5.73
N ASP A 40 -7.75 -11.97 -4.99
CA ASP A 40 -8.75 -11.90 -3.92
C ASP A 40 -9.44 -10.53 -3.95
N SER A 41 -10.27 -10.33 -4.96
CA SER A 41 -11.01 -9.08 -5.18
C SER A 41 -11.90 -8.73 -3.98
N SER A 42 -12.43 -9.73 -3.29
CA SER A 42 -13.26 -9.54 -2.09
C SER A 42 -12.48 -8.86 -0.96
N ARG A 43 -11.23 -9.30 -0.74
CA ARG A 43 -10.34 -8.70 0.24
C ARG A 43 -9.89 -7.30 -0.18
N GLU A 44 -9.59 -7.08 -1.46
CA GLU A 44 -9.19 -5.78 -2.01
C GLU A 44 -10.31 -4.74 -1.81
N GLU A 45 -11.57 -5.07 -2.10
CA GLU A 45 -12.73 -4.19 -1.87
C GLU A 45 -12.88 -3.80 -0.39
N VAL A 46 -12.68 -4.74 0.53
CA VAL A 46 -12.74 -4.46 1.98
C VAL A 46 -11.62 -3.50 2.41
N ILE A 47 -10.44 -3.58 1.79
CA ILE A 47 -9.35 -2.61 2.07
C ILE A 47 -9.71 -1.24 1.53
N LEU A 48 -10.18 -1.15 0.28
CA LEU A 48 -10.55 0.12 -0.32
C LEU A 48 -11.62 0.85 0.49
N LYS A 49 -12.67 0.16 0.95
CA LYS A 49 -13.68 0.74 1.85
C LYS A 49 -13.10 1.26 3.16
N LYS A 50 -12.15 0.54 3.77
CA LYS A 50 -11.47 1.02 5.00
C LYS A 50 -10.62 2.26 4.72
N LEU A 51 -9.98 2.31 3.56
CA LEU A 51 -9.16 3.44 3.14
C LEU A 51 -10.00 4.66 2.82
N GLU A 52 -11.20 4.50 2.29
CA GLU A 52 -12.16 5.59 2.08
C GLU A 52 -12.46 6.32 3.40
N CYS A 53 -12.80 5.59 4.47
CA CYS A 53 -13.03 6.18 5.79
C CYS A 53 -11.79 6.91 6.32
N LEU A 54 -10.61 6.30 6.21
CA LEU A 54 -9.36 6.92 6.65
C LEU A 54 -9.00 8.16 5.82
N ALA A 55 -9.30 8.15 4.52
CA ALA A 55 -9.05 9.29 3.65
C ALA A 55 -9.88 10.49 4.08
N GLU A 56 -11.15 10.29 4.39
CA GLU A 56 -12.03 11.35 4.90
C GLU A 56 -11.53 11.91 6.24
N GLU A 57 -11.16 11.04 7.19
CA GLU A 57 -10.62 11.45 8.49
C GLU A 57 -9.32 12.25 8.38
N MET A 58 -8.47 11.91 7.40
CA MET A 58 -7.15 12.53 7.21
C MET A 58 -7.17 13.68 6.18
N GLY A 59 -8.33 14.03 5.61
CA GLY A 59 -8.45 15.07 4.59
C GLY A 59 -7.74 14.72 3.26
N LEU A 60 -7.58 13.43 2.95
CA LEU A 60 -7.00 12.94 1.71
C LEU A 60 -8.09 12.69 0.66
N SER A 61 -7.74 12.87 -0.61
CA SER A 61 -8.66 12.51 -1.70
C SER A 61 -8.80 11.00 -1.78
N ILE A 62 -10.05 10.50 -1.64
CA ILE A 62 -10.40 9.10 -1.85
C ILE A 62 -9.87 8.60 -3.20
N SER A 63 -10.09 9.37 -4.27
CA SER A 63 -9.65 9.02 -5.62
C SER A 63 -8.13 8.86 -5.75
N TYR A 64 -7.37 9.66 -5.00
CA TYR A 64 -5.91 9.55 -4.96
C TYR A 64 -5.49 8.29 -4.22
N LEU A 65 -6.07 8.03 -3.05
CA LEU A 65 -5.72 6.88 -2.22
C LEU A 65 -6.05 5.55 -2.92
N SER A 66 -7.20 5.47 -3.59
CA SER A 66 -7.58 4.29 -4.37
C SER A 66 -6.59 4.01 -5.50
N LYS A 67 -6.11 5.04 -6.22
CA LYS A 67 -5.09 4.87 -7.26
C LYS A 67 -3.78 4.34 -6.69
N VAL A 68 -3.32 4.91 -5.58
CA VAL A 68 -2.09 4.45 -4.91
C VAL A 68 -2.25 2.98 -4.50
N TYR A 69 -3.34 2.64 -3.82
CA TYR A 69 -3.52 1.27 -3.33
C TYR A 69 -3.71 0.23 -4.42
N ASN A 70 -4.33 0.59 -5.55
CA ASN A 70 -4.40 -0.29 -6.71
C ASN A 70 -3.01 -0.67 -7.21
N ILE A 71 -2.08 0.29 -7.31
CA ILE A 71 -0.68 0.00 -7.66
C ILE A 71 -0.04 -0.94 -6.64
N VAL A 72 -0.27 -0.69 -5.35
CA VAL A 72 0.28 -1.50 -4.27
C VAL A 72 -0.31 -2.93 -4.27
N PHE A 73 -1.58 -3.12 -4.65
CA PHE A 73 -2.17 -4.45 -4.84
C PHE A 73 -1.57 -5.17 -6.04
N GLU A 74 -1.43 -4.49 -7.18
CA GLU A 74 -0.84 -5.09 -8.38
C GLU A 74 0.59 -5.55 -8.14
N GLU A 75 1.41 -4.74 -7.48
CA GLU A 75 2.78 -5.14 -7.11
C GLU A 75 2.77 -6.35 -6.19
N GLY A 76 1.92 -6.35 -5.16
CA GLY A 76 1.78 -7.49 -4.26
C GLY A 76 1.38 -8.77 -4.99
N LYS A 77 0.43 -8.70 -5.93
CA LYS A 77 0.00 -9.85 -6.74
C LYS A 77 1.10 -10.31 -7.69
N PHE A 78 1.84 -9.38 -8.29
CA PHE A 78 2.98 -9.68 -9.16
C PHE A 78 4.07 -10.46 -8.41
N GLN A 79 4.45 -10.01 -7.21
CA GLN A 79 5.44 -10.68 -6.38
C GLN A 79 4.97 -12.09 -5.95
N GLN A 80 3.70 -12.24 -5.57
CA GLN A 80 3.12 -13.54 -5.22
C GLN A 80 3.18 -14.53 -6.39
N ARG A 81 2.81 -14.08 -7.61
CA ARG A 81 2.88 -14.92 -8.81
C ARG A 81 4.30 -15.38 -9.17
N GLN A 82 5.32 -14.58 -8.89
CA GLN A 82 6.72 -14.95 -9.13
C GLN A 82 7.23 -16.02 -8.17
N LYS A 83 6.75 -16.04 -6.92
CA LYS A 83 7.16 -17.02 -5.90
C LYS A 83 6.43 -18.38 -5.98
N VAL A 84 5.29 -18.44 -6.67
CA VAL A 84 4.49 -19.67 -6.82
C VAL A 84 4.96 -20.54 -8.01
N LYS A 85 6.05 -20.15 -8.69
CA LYS A 85 6.76 -20.99 -9.68
C LYS A 85 7.88 -21.77 -9.03
#